data_AF-A0A7C9CYJ9-F1
#
_entry.id   AF-A0A7C9CYJ9-F1
#
_cell.length_a   1.000
_cell.length_b   1.000
_cell.length_c   1.000
_cell.angle_alpha   90.00
_cell.angle_beta   90.00
_cell.angle_gamma   90.00
#
_symmetry.space_group_name_H-M   'P 1'
#
loop_
_entity.id
_entity.type
_entity.pdbx_description
1 polymer ?
#
loop_
_entity_poly.entity_id
_entity_poly.type
_entity_poly.pdbx_seq_one_letter_code
_entity_poly.pdbx_strand_id
1 'polypeptide(L)'
;HLVLFTQPPNSINGSLRVTVQGEVIEQCFGEEHLCFRTLQRYTAATLEHGMHPPISPHPEWRALLDEMATVSTKEFRSVIFQDPRFVKYFRLVTPETEYGRMNIGSRPSKRKPSGGIESLRAIPWIFAWTQTRFH
;
A
#
# COMPACT_ATOMS: atom_id res chain seq x y z
N HIS A 1 6.29 -8.74 10.87
CA HIS A 1 6.96 -8.62 12.17
C HIS A 1 7.94 -7.46 12.16
N LEU A 2 9.01 -7.51 11.36
CA LEU A 2 9.98 -6.40 11.24
C LEU A 2 9.36 -5.00 11.01
N VAL A 3 8.32 -4.90 10.18
CA VAL A 3 7.62 -3.62 9.88
C VAL A 3 7.02 -2.93 11.12
N LEU A 4 6.62 -3.69 12.14
CA LEU A 4 6.08 -3.12 13.37
C LEU A 4 7.19 -2.56 14.26
N PHE A 5 8.40 -3.12 14.21
CA PHE A 5 9.55 -2.59 14.95
C PHE A 5 10.09 -1.29 14.40
N THR A 6 9.89 -1.04 13.12
CA THR A 6 10.36 0.18 12.45
C THR A 6 9.38 1.35 12.57
N GLN A 7 8.27 1.20 13.30
CA GLN A 7 7.32 2.29 13.52
C GLN A 7 7.95 3.38 14.40
N PRO A 8 7.59 4.67 14.24
CA PRO A 8 8.09 5.74 15.09
C PRO A 8 7.92 5.41 16.59
N PRO A 9 8.89 5.78 17.44
CA PRO A 9 8.78 5.58 18.89
C PRO A 9 7.45 6.09 19.44
N ASN A 10 6.86 5.36 20.40
CA ASN A 10 5.59 5.70 21.07
C ASN A 10 4.32 5.72 20.19
N SER A 11 4.39 5.28 18.93
CA SER A 11 3.22 5.28 18.03
C SER A 11 2.22 4.13 18.27
N ILE A 12 2.68 3.00 18.83
CA ILE A 12 1.85 1.82 19.11
C ILE A 12 1.36 1.81 20.56
N ASN A 13 2.27 1.96 21.52
CA ASN A 13 1.97 2.03 22.96
C ASN A 13 0.97 0.96 23.46
N GLY A 14 1.18 -0.29 23.06
CA GLY A 14 0.35 -1.44 23.46
C GLY A 14 -0.99 -1.57 22.73
N SER A 15 -1.36 -0.63 21.84
CA SER A 15 -2.60 -0.70 21.07
C SER A 15 -2.32 -0.71 19.57
N LEU A 16 -2.69 -1.81 18.91
CA LEU A 16 -2.46 -1.99 17.48
C LEU A 16 -3.77 -2.31 16.76
N ARG A 17 -4.06 -1.56 15.69
CA ARG A 17 -5.12 -1.89 14.74
C ARG A 17 -4.53 -1.92 13.33
N VAL A 18 -4.54 -3.09 12.70
CA VAL A 18 -4.00 -3.31 11.35
C VAL A 18 -5.10 -3.84 10.43
N THR A 19 -5.08 -3.42 9.18
CA THR A 19 -5.93 -4.00 8.13
C THR A 19 -5.27 -5.25 7.57
N VAL A 20 -5.93 -6.40 7.68
CA VAL A 20 -5.57 -7.61 6.93
C VAL A 20 -6.28 -7.52 5.58
N GLN A 21 -5.52 -7.47 4.49
CA GLN A 21 -6.11 -7.42 3.15
C GLN A 21 -6.64 -8.80 2.73
N GLY A 22 -7.68 -8.81 1.90
CA GLY A 22 -8.35 -10.06 1.49
C GLY A 22 -7.40 -11.01 0.75
N GLU A 23 -6.48 -10.48 -0.04
CA GLU A 23 -5.46 -11.24 -0.78
C GLU A 23 -4.45 -11.98 0.12
N VAL A 24 -4.34 -11.63 1.41
CA VAL A 24 -3.42 -12.30 2.35
C VAL A 24 -4.17 -13.08 3.45
N ILE A 25 -5.51 -13.02 3.49
CA ILE A 25 -6.30 -13.59 4.59
C ILE A 25 -6.07 -15.10 4.74
N GLU A 26 -6.07 -15.81 3.61
CA GLU A 26 -5.89 -17.26 3.55
C GLU A 26 -4.49 -17.66 4.03
N GLN A 27 -3.45 -16.94 3.57
CA GLN A 27 -2.08 -17.20 4.02
C GLN A 27 -1.90 -16.92 5.52
N CYS A 28 -2.60 -15.92 6.05
CA CYS A 28 -2.48 -15.53 7.45
C CYS A 28 -3.28 -16.44 8.39
N PHE A 29 -4.45 -16.92 7.98
CA PHE A 29 -5.45 -17.53 8.88
C PHE A 29 -6.11 -18.82 8.35
N GLY A 30 -5.83 -19.25 7.11
CA GLY A 30 -6.46 -20.43 6.50
C GLY A 30 -5.98 -21.77 7.04
N GLU A 31 -4.78 -21.80 7.64
CA GLU A 31 -4.20 -23.00 8.27
C GLU A 31 -3.91 -22.73 9.75
N GLU A 32 -4.14 -23.72 10.60
CA GLU A 32 -4.12 -23.59 12.07
C GLU A 32 -2.76 -23.11 12.61
N HIS A 33 -1.66 -23.72 12.18
CA HIS A 33 -0.33 -23.34 12.63
C HIS A 33 0.11 -21.98 12.09
N LEU A 34 -0.28 -21.61 10.87
CA LEU A 34 -0.05 -20.28 10.30
C LEU A 34 -0.87 -19.21 11.01
N CYS A 35 -2.13 -19.49 11.32
CA CYS A 35 -3.00 -18.62 12.13
C CYS A 35 -2.35 -18.31 13.47
N PHE A 36 -1.93 -19.36 14.20
CA PHE A 36 -1.24 -19.20 15.49
C PHE A 36 0.01 -18.33 15.36
N ARG A 37 0.86 -18.60 14.35
CA ARG A 37 2.08 -17.81 14.10
C ARG A 37 1.77 -16.35 13.73
N THR A 38 0.71 -16.09 12.98
CA THR A 38 0.28 -14.73 12.64
C THR A 38 -0.08 -13.95 13.90
N LEU A 39 -0.92 -14.53 14.76
CA LEU A 39 -1.32 -13.92 16.03
C LEU A 39 -0.11 -13.70 16.96
N GLN A 40 0.74 -14.72 17.12
CA GLN A 40 1.95 -14.65 17.93
C GLN A 40 2.85 -13.48 17.50
N ARG A 41 3.05 -13.28 16.20
CA ARG A 41 3.90 -12.21 15.66
C ARG A 41 3.30 -10.83 15.91
N TYR A 42 2.00 -10.64 15.74
CA TYR A 42 1.37 -9.35 16.04
C TYR A 42 1.50 -8.98 17.52
N THR A 43 1.23 -9.93 18.42
CA THR A 43 1.34 -9.72 19.87
C THR A 43 2.77 -9.42 20.29
N ALA A 44 3.72 -10.27 19.87
CA ALA A 44 5.13 -10.09 20.22
C ALA A 44 5.68 -8.76 19.72
N ALA A 45 5.40 -8.40 18.46
CA ALA A 45 5.90 -7.15 17.90
C ALA A 45 5.33 -5.90 18.58
N THR A 46 4.04 -5.93 18.90
CA THR A 46 3.34 -4.82 19.59
C THR A 46 3.94 -4.58 20.97
N LEU A 47 4.20 -5.66 21.71
CA LEU A 47 4.79 -5.60 23.04
C LEU A 47 6.25 -5.11 22.99
N GLU A 48 7.07 -5.72 22.13
CA GLU A 48 8.50 -5.42 22.04
C GLU A 48 8.75 -3.99 21.53
N HIS A 49 7.97 -3.48 20.57
CA HIS A 49 8.11 -2.07 20.13
C HIS A 49 7.90 -1.06 21.28
N GLY A 50 6.99 -1.36 22.21
CA GLY A 50 6.74 -0.50 23.38
C GLY A 50 7.87 -0.51 24.41
N MET A 51 8.69 -1.56 24.45
CA MET A 51 9.80 -1.70 25.40
C MET A 51 11.17 -1.41 24.77
N HIS A 52 11.29 -1.58 23.45
CA HIS A 52 12.51 -1.41 22.68
C HIS A 52 12.22 -0.58 21.41
N PRO A 53 12.02 0.74 21.56
CA PRO A 53 11.73 1.61 20.43
C PRO A 53 12.94 1.69 19.47
N PRO A 54 12.71 1.87 18.17
CA PRO A 54 13.80 2.01 17.21
C PRO A 54 14.58 3.32 17.41
N ILE A 55 15.79 3.37 16.87
CA ILE A 55 16.63 4.57 16.90
C ILE A 55 15.94 5.74 16.20
N SER A 56 16.10 6.94 16.77
CA SER A 56 15.70 8.17 16.09
C SER A 56 16.58 8.37 14.84
N PRO A 57 15.99 8.67 13.68
CA PRO A 57 16.78 8.89 12.48
C PRO A 57 17.62 10.15 12.62
N HIS A 58 18.88 10.06 12.16
CA HIS A 58 19.82 11.17 12.19
C HIS A 58 19.33 12.34 11.33
N PRO A 59 19.69 13.60 11.67
CA PRO A 59 19.29 14.79 10.92
C PRO A 59 19.59 14.70 9.41
N GLU A 60 20.76 14.17 9.05
CA GLU A 60 21.19 13.99 7.66
C GLU A 60 20.34 12.97 6.90
N TRP A 61 19.81 11.94 7.57
CA TRP A 61 18.90 10.97 6.95
C TRP A 61 17.54 11.60 6.65
N ARG A 62 17.07 12.47 7.56
CA ARG A 62 15.81 13.21 7.36
C ARG A 62 15.94 14.18 6.20
N ALA A 63 17.02 14.96 6.16
CA ALA A 63 17.30 15.89 5.07
C ALA A 63 17.35 15.18 3.71
N LEU A 64 18.07 14.04 3.63
CA LEU A 64 18.12 13.24 2.41
C LEU A 64 16.74 12.72 1.98
N LEU A 65 15.92 12.24 2.92
CA LEU A 65 14.57 11.77 2.62
C LEU A 65 13.65 12.90 2.14
N ASP A 66 13.79 14.12 2.65
CA ASP A 66 13.04 15.29 2.18
C ASP A 66 13.41 15.65 0.73
N GLU A 67 14.70 15.58 0.38
CA GLU A 67 15.16 15.77 -0.99
C GLU A 67 14.64 14.68 -1.93
N MET A 68 14.76 13.41 -1.53
CA MET A 68 14.27 12.27 -2.30
C MET A 68 12.75 12.33 -2.51
N ALA A 69 11.99 12.73 -1.49
CA ALA A 69 10.54 12.88 -1.57
C ALA A 69 10.14 13.94 -2.63
N THR A 70 10.90 15.04 -2.71
CA THR A 70 10.67 16.09 -3.70
C THR A 70 10.87 15.58 -5.13
N VAL A 71 12.01 14.93 -5.39
CA VAL A 71 12.35 14.42 -6.73
C VAL A 71 11.41 13.30 -7.16
N SER A 72 11.18 12.32 -6.28
CA SER A 72 10.30 11.18 -6.56
C SER A 72 8.85 11.60 -6.80
N THR A 73 8.33 12.54 -6.00
CA THR A 73 6.96 13.06 -6.19
C THR A 73 6.83 13.82 -7.50
N LYS A 74 7.85 14.63 -7.86
CA LYS A 74 7.87 15.37 -9.13
C LYS A 74 7.82 14.40 -10.31
N GLU A 75 8.66 13.39 -10.32
CA GLU A 75 8.72 12.42 -11.42
C GLU A 75 7.47 11.53 -11.48
N PHE A 76 6.97 11.07 -10.34
CA PHE A 76 5.69 10.37 -10.30
C PHE A 76 4.57 11.23 -10.88
N ARG A 77 4.49 12.52 -10.50
CA ARG A 77 3.41 13.39 -10.98
C ARG A 77 3.58 13.79 -12.45
N SER A 78 4.80 13.94 -12.95
CA SER A 78 5.06 14.27 -14.35
C SER A 78 4.50 13.19 -15.27
N VAL A 79 4.73 11.91 -14.94
CA VAL A 79 4.23 10.79 -15.74
C VAL A 79 2.72 10.58 -15.55
N ILE A 80 2.25 10.53 -14.30
CA ILE A 80 0.88 10.09 -14.01
C ILE A 80 -0.18 11.17 -14.29
N PHE A 81 0.14 12.44 -13.99
CA PHE A 81 -0.83 13.54 -14.06
C PHE A 81 -0.53 14.57 -15.15
N GLN A 82 0.74 14.77 -15.52
CA GLN A 82 1.11 15.80 -16.50
C GLN A 82 1.22 15.27 -17.93
N ASP A 83 1.57 13.99 -18.15
CA ASP A 83 1.57 13.41 -19.49
C ASP A 83 0.12 13.14 -19.96
N PRO A 84 -0.39 13.86 -20.97
CA PRO A 84 -1.76 13.70 -21.44
C PRO A 84 -2.04 12.32 -22.06
N ARG A 85 -1.01 11.57 -22.42
CA ARG A 85 -1.13 10.24 -23.03
C ARG A 85 -1.26 9.14 -21.97
N PHE A 86 -0.93 9.42 -20.72
CA PHE A 86 -0.80 8.39 -19.69
C PHE A 86 -2.10 7.63 -19.45
N VAL A 87 -3.24 8.32 -19.35
CA VAL A 87 -4.55 7.66 -19.15
C VAL A 87 -4.87 6.71 -20.31
N LYS A 88 -4.55 7.09 -21.55
CA LYS A 88 -4.74 6.23 -22.72
C LYS A 88 -3.82 5.02 -22.65
N TYR A 89 -2.54 5.23 -22.36
CA TYR A 89 -1.57 4.15 -22.19
C TYR A 89 -2.01 3.16 -21.12
N PHE A 90 -2.32 3.63 -19.91
CA PHE A 90 -2.76 2.82 -18.78
C PHE A 90 -3.95 1.91 -19.13
N ARG A 91 -4.97 2.44 -19.82
CA ARG A 91 -6.14 1.65 -20.22
C ARG A 91 -5.87 0.65 -21.36
N LEU A 92 -4.83 0.87 -22.16
CA LEU A 92 -4.46 -0.02 -23.25
C LEU A 92 -3.57 -1.17 -22.77
N VAL A 93 -2.69 -0.91 -21.79
CA VAL A 93 -1.70 -1.89 -21.34
C VAL A 93 -2.16 -2.67 -20.11
N THR A 94 -3.18 -2.21 -19.40
CA THR A 94 -3.73 -2.87 -18.21
C THR A 94 -5.21 -3.22 -18.38
N PRO A 95 -5.73 -4.23 -17.66
CA PRO A 95 -7.14 -4.60 -17.71
C PRO A 95 -8.05 -3.69 -16.84
N GLU A 96 -7.69 -2.42 -16.60
CA GLU A 96 -8.46 -1.53 -15.72
C GLU A 96 -9.92 -1.37 -16.16
N THR A 97 -10.14 -1.23 -17.46
CA THR A 97 -11.47 -0.98 -18.01
C THR A 97 -12.33 -2.24 -17.95
N GLU A 98 -11.75 -3.40 -18.25
CA GLU A 98 -12.38 -4.71 -18.17
C GLU A 98 -12.74 -5.04 -16.72
N TYR A 99 -11.81 -4.82 -15.78
CA TYR A 99 -12.03 -5.02 -14.34
C TYR A 99 -13.24 -4.21 -13.84
N GLY A 100 -13.38 -2.96 -14.28
CA GLY A 100 -14.53 -2.12 -13.91
C GLY A 100 -15.87 -2.57 -14.50
N ARG A 101 -15.87 -3.39 -15.56
CA ARG A 101 -17.09 -3.93 -16.20
C ARG A 101 -17.46 -5.31 -15.67
N MET A 102 -16.51 -6.04 -15.12
CA MET A 102 -16.73 -7.39 -14.59
C MET A 102 -17.30 -7.36 -13.17
N ASN A 103 -18.08 -8.39 -12.83
CA ASN A 103 -18.67 -8.56 -11.49
C ASN A 103 -17.66 -9.20 -10.51
N ILE A 104 -16.45 -8.63 -10.42
CA ILE A 104 -15.35 -9.13 -9.56
C ILE A 104 -15.19 -8.23 -8.33
N GLY A 105 -15.26 -6.91 -8.52
CA GLY A 105 -15.16 -5.94 -7.43
C GLY A 105 -16.51 -5.66 -6.79
N SER A 106 -16.59 -5.67 -5.46
CA SER A 106 -17.82 -5.28 -4.73
C SER A 106 -18.11 -3.78 -4.76
N ARG A 107 -17.17 -2.97 -5.28
CA ARG A 107 -17.20 -1.51 -5.23
C ARG A 107 -16.92 -0.92 -6.61
N PRO A 108 -17.54 0.23 -6.97
CA PRO A 108 -17.20 0.95 -8.19
C PRO A 108 -15.71 1.27 -8.25
N SER A 109 -15.09 1.10 -9.43
CA SER A 109 -13.66 1.35 -9.64
C SER A 109 -13.28 2.82 -9.53
N LYS A 110 -14.22 3.73 -9.85
CA LYS A 110 -14.03 5.19 -9.80
C LYS A 110 -15.00 5.86 -8.85
N ARG A 111 -14.58 7.00 -8.29
CA ARG A 111 -15.43 7.92 -7.51
C ARG A 111 -16.33 8.78 -8.40
N LYS A 112 -15.84 9.18 -9.57
CA LYS A 112 -16.57 9.94 -10.60
C LYS A 112 -16.35 9.29 -11.96
N PRO A 113 -17.40 8.87 -12.69
CA PRO A 113 -17.25 8.15 -13.96
C PRO A 113 -16.47 8.92 -15.04
N SER A 114 -16.59 10.25 -15.05
CA SER A 114 -15.93 11.14 -16.03
C SER A 114 -14.53 11.61 -15.62
N GLY A 115 -14.02 11.20 -14.46
CA GLY A 115 -12.71 11.66 -13.97
C GLY A 115 -11.52 10.93 -14.58
N GLY A 116 -10.36 11.57 -14.52
CA GLY A 116 -9.06 10.96 -14.82
C GLY A 116 -8.59 9.99 -13.73
N ILE A 117 -7.29 9.75 -13.63
CA ILE A 117 -6.69 8.86 -12.61
C ILE A 117 -7.01 9.30 -11.17
N GLU A 118 -7.18 10.60 -10.94
CA GLU A 118 -7.58 11.15 -9.64
C GLU A 118 -8.92 10.60 -9.13
N SER A 119 -9.77 10.12 -10.05
CA SER A 119 -11.06 9.52 -9.70
C SER A 119 -10.97 8.02 -9.44
N LEU A 120 -9.87 7.36 -9.85
CA LEU A 120 -9.65 5.93 -9.67
C LEU A 120 -9.35 5.63 -8.20
N ARG A 121 -9.90 4.52 -7.70
CA ARG A 121 -9.60 4.06 -6.33
C ARG A 121 -8.28 3.28 -6.29
N ALA A 122 -7.66 3.24 -5.10
CA ALA A 122 -6.37 2.59 -4.89
C ALA A 122 -6.36 1.09 -5.25
N ILE A 123 -7.42 0.34 -4.91
CA ILE A 123 -7.52 -1.09 -5.23
C ILE A 123 -7.49 -1.33 -6.76
N PRO A 124 -8.38 -0.72 -7.58
CA PRO A 124 -8.29 -0.81 -9.03
C PRO A 124 -6.95 -0.38 -9.62
N TRP A 125 -6.33 0.67 -9.05
CA TRP A 125 -5.02 1.15 -9.50
C TRP A 125 -3.94 0.07 -9.36
N ILE A 126 -3.77 -0.47 -8.15
CA ILE A 126 -2.76 -1.50 -7.87
C ILE A 126 -3.10 -2.80 -8.61
N PHE A 127 -4.38 -3.19 -8.61
CA PHE A 127 -4.84 -4.40 -9.27
C PHE A 127 -4.48 -4.41 -10.76
N ALA A 128 -4.78 -3.33 -11.49
CA ALA A 128 -4.57 -3.24 -12.93
C ALA A 128 -3.11 -3.46 -13.32
N TRP A 129 -2.17 -2.82 -12.62
CA TRP A 129 -0.75 -3.00 -12.89
C TRP A 129 -0.22 -4.36 -12.45
N THR A 130 -0.66 -4.89 -11.29
CA THR A 130 -0.28 -6.22 -10.82
C THR A 130 -0.64 -7.33 -11.81
N GLN A 131 -1.80 -7.23 -12.47
CA GLN A 131 -2.21 -8.21 -13.50
C GLN A 131 -1.21 -8.28 -14.66
N THR A 132 -0.59 -7.15 -15.00
CA THR A 132 0.37 -7.05 -16.11
C THR A 132 1.80 -7.42 -15.74
N ARG A 133 2.06 -7.70 -14.45
CA ARG A 133 3.40 -8.05 -13.93
C ARG A 133 4.45 -6.98 -14.21
N PHE A 134 4.01 -5.72 -14.34
CA PHE A 134 4.89 -4.58 -14.62
C PHE A 134 5.59 -4.04 -13.36
N HIS A 135 5.00 -4.29 -12.19
CA HIS A 135 5.60 -4.00 -10.89
C HIS A 135 6.68 -5.00 -10.50
#